data_AF-A0A845FWP7-F1
#
_entry.id   AF-A0A845FWP7-F1
#
_cell.length_a   1.000
_cell.length_b   1.000
_cell.length_c   1.000
_cell.angle_alpha   90.00
_cell.angle_beta   90.00
_cell.angle_gamma   90.00
#
_symmetry.space_group_name_H-M   'P 1'
#
loop_
_entity.id
_entity.type
_entity.pdbx_description
1 polymer ?
#
loop_
_entity_poly.entity_id
_entity_poly.type
_entity_poly.pdbx_seq_one_letter_code
_entity_poly.pdbx_strand_id
1 'polypeptide(L)'
;MPIKFDTLEYARKLVEAGLPQEQAEAQSLALRDALAESTVTPADLLLLKTDVIARIEMLRSEIQAQIEKLRSDVQGQIEKLRSDMQGQIDGLKVQITELKVQIAELKVQIAELKARMNIRFNILYVVTGLSLVLHGVTLGVLFKILSRLP
;
A
#
# COMPACT_ATOMS: atom_id res chain seq x y z
N MET A 1 -39.24 31.97 -21.93
CA MET A 1 -39.45 32.03 -23.40
C MET A 1 -40.36 33.22 -23.64
N PRO A 2 -39.99 34.19 -24.49
CA PRO A 2 -40.81 35.39 -24.68
C PRO A 2 -42.18 34.98 -25.22
N ILE A 3 -43.24 35.39 -24.53
CA ILE A 3 -44.62 35.19 -24.98
C ILE A 3 -44.81 36.08 -26.20
N LYS A 4 -45.12 35.49 -27.35
CA LYS A 4 -45.46 36.28 -28.55
C LYS A 4 -46.81 36.94 -28.31
N PHE A 5 -46.79 38.23 -28.02
CA PHE A 5 -47.98 39.06 -27.79
C PHE A 5 -48.05 40.15 -28.85
N ASP A 6 -49.07 40.07 -29.72
CA ASP A 6 -49.32 41.10 -30.73
C ASP A 6 -50.11 42.25 -30.09
N THR A 7 -49.38 43.31 -29.74
CA THR A 7 -49.93 44.51 -29.09
C THR A 7 -50.97 45.21 -29.98
N LEU A 8 -50.84 45.12 -31.30
CA LEU A 8 -51.69 45.82 -32.26
C LEU A 8 -52.98 45.04 -32.52
N GLU A 9 -52.90 43.72 -32.65
CA GLU A 9 -54.07 42.85 -32.76
C GLU A 9 -54.93 42.90 -31.49
N TYR A 10 -54.30 42.91 -30.31
CA TYR A 10 -55.00 43.00 -29.03
C TYR A 10 -55.70 44.34 -28.84
N ALA A 11 -55.04 45.46 -29.18
CA ALA A 11 -55.66 46.78 -29.13
C ALA A 11 -56.88 46.88 -30.06
N ARG A 12 -56.80 46.32 -31.29
CA ARG A 12 -57.95 46.28 -32.22
C ARG A 12 -59.15 45.54 -31.64
N LYS A 13 -58.93 44.37 -31.02
CA LYS A 13 -60.00 43.60 -30.36
C LYS A 13 -60.65 44.37 -29.21
N LEU A 14 -59.89 45.16 -28.46
CA LEU A 14 -60.43 46.03 -27.39
C LEU A 14 -61.29 47.16 -27.96
N VAL A 15 -60.87 47.78 -29.08
CA VAL A 15 -61.67 48.81 -29.77
C VAL A 15 -62.96 48.23 -30.34
N GLU A 16 -62.90 47.05 -30.97
CA GLU A 16 -64.08 46.32 -31.45
C GLU A 16 -65.05 45.94 -30.32
N ALA A 17 -64.54 45.71 -29.11
CA ALA A 17 -65.33 45.48 -27.91
C ALA A 17 -65.90 46.77 -27.27
N GLY A 18 -65.68 47.94 -27.88
CA GLY A 18 -66.24 49.22 -27.46
C GLY A 18 -65.35 50.06 -26.54
N LEU A 19 -64.09 49.68 -26.34
CA LEU A 19 -63.13 50.46 -25.57
C LEU A 19 -62.58 51.65 -26.40
N PRO A 20 -62.47 52.88 -25.86
CA PRO A 20 -61.84 53.99 -26.56
C PRO A 20 -60.40 53.67 -26.99
N GLN A 21 -60.00 54.15 -28.17
CA GLN A 21 -58.70 53.82 -28.77
C GLN A 21 -57.51 54.08 -27.83
N GLU A 22 -57.44 55.24 -27.19
CA GLU A 22 -56.37 55.57 -26.24
C GLU A 22 -56.31 54.58 -25.07
N GLN A 23 -57.45 54.11 -24.57
CA GLN A 23 -57.52 53.14 -23.48
C GLN A 23 -57.12 51.73 -23.95
N ALA A 24 -57.52 51.34 -25.16
CA ALA A 24 -57.15 50.06 -25.76
C ALA A 24 -55.64 49.95 -26.00
N GLU A 25 -55.01 51.03 -26.50
CA GLU A 25 -53.57 51.11 -26.69
C GLU A 25 -52.82 51.06 -25.35
N ALA A 26 -53.27 51.83 -24.35
CA ALA A 26 -52.66 51.84 -23.02
C ALA A 26 -52.74 50.47 -22.32
N GLN A 27 -53.89 49.78 -22.40
CA GLN A 27 -54.05 48.43 -21.82
C GLN A 27 -53.18 47.39 -22.54
N SER A 28 -53.10 47.48 -23.87
CA SER A 28 -52.25 46.57 -24.65
C SER A 28 -50.76 46.73 -24.31
N LEU A 29 -50.29 47.97 -24.16
CA LEU A 29 -48.92 48.27 -23.75
C LEU A 29 -48.64 47.81 -22.31
N ALA A 30 -49.55 48.09 -21.37
CA ALA A 30 -49.41 47.65 -19.99
C ALA A 30 -49.37 46.12 -19.87
N LEU A 31 -50.19 45.41 -20.67
CA LEU A 31 -50.19 43.95 -20.69
C LEU A 31 -48.91 43.39 -21.32
N ARG A 32 -48.40 43.99 -22.40
CA ARG A 32 -47.09 43.63 -22.99
C ARG A 32 -45.98 43.73 -21.94
N ASP A 33 -45.95 44.83 -21.19
CA ASP A 33 -44.90 45.09 -20.22
C ASP A 33 -44.98 44.10 -19.04
N ALA A 34 -46.18 43.84 -18.53
CA ALA A 34 -46.40 42.81 -17.50
C ALA A 34 -46.00 41.41 -17.97
N LEU A 35 -46.28 41.07 -19.24
CA LEU A 35 -45.88 39.79 -19.84
C LEU A 35 -44.37 39.71 -20.11
N ALA A 36 -43.69 40.83 -20.32
CA ALA A 36 -42.24 40.87 -20.49
C ALA A 36 -41.51 40.64 -19.15
N GLU A 37 -41.99 41.25 -18.07
CA GLU A 37 -41.36 41.21 -16.74
C GLU A 37 -41.34 39.80 -16.11
N SER A 38 -42.36 38.98 -16.38
CA SER A 38 -42.48 37.63 -15.78
C SER A 38 -41.79 36.50 -16.57
N THR A 39 -41.08 36.80 -17.65
CA THR A 39 -40.50 35.76 -18.53
C THR A 39 -39.00 35.63 -18.40
N VAL A 40 -38.51 34.40 -18.20
CA VAL A 40 -37.08 34.09 -18.37
C VAL A 40 -36.68 34.42 -19.79
N THR A 41 -35.70 35.32 -19.92
CA THR A 41 -35.20 35.78 -21.21
C THR A 41 -34.22 34.76 -21.78
N PRO A 42 -34.02 34.72 -23.11
CA PRO A 42 -32.97 33.91 -23.71
C PRO A 42 -31.56 34.25 -23.18
N ALA A 43 -31.34 35.49 -22.74
CA ALA A 43 -30.08 35.92 -22.16
C ALA A 43 -29.82 35.25 -20.80
N ASP A 44 -30.84 35.16 -19.94
CA ASP A 44 -30.73 34.46 -18.65
C ASP A 44 -30.41 32.97 -18.83
N LEU A 45 -31.04 32.34 -19.83
CA LEU A 45 -30.77 30.95 -20.17
C LEU A 45 -29.35 30.75 -20.71
N LEU A 46 -28.85 31.69 -21.50
CA LEU A 46 -27.48 31.67 -22.03
C LEU A 46 -26.45 31.86 -20.91
N LEU A 47 -26.70 32.78 -19.98
CA LEU A 47 -25.88 32.97 -18.78
C LEU A 47 -25.84 31.70 -17.94
N LEU A 48 -26.99 31.10 -17.65
CA LEU A 48 -27.07 29.84 -16.90
C LEU A 48 -26.34 28.70 -17.62
N LYS A 49 -26.53 28.57 -18.93
CA LYS A 49 -25.82 27.57 -19.74
C LYS A 49 -24.31 27.75 -19.66
N THR A 50 -23.84 29.00 -19.74
CA THR A 50 -22.42 29.33 -19.69
C THR A 50 -21.84 29.04 -18.31
N ASP A 51 -22.53 29.41 -17.23
CA ASP A 51 -22.12 29.11 -15.85
C ASP A 51 -22.05 27.60 -15.59
N VAL A 52 -23.06 26.84 -16.04
CA VAL A 52 -23.07 25.38 -15.90
C VAL A 52 -21.92 24.74 -16.66
N ILE A 53 -21.65 25.15 -17.90
CA ILE A 53 -20.51 24.65 -18.68
C ILE A 53 -19.19 24.97 -17.95
N ALA A 54 -19.02 26.20 -17.46
CA ALA A 54 -17.81 26.58 -16.74
C ALA A 54 -17.61 25.72 -15.48
N ARG A 55 -18.67 25.46 -14.71
CA ARG A 55 -18.61 24.58 -13.53
C ARG A 55 -18.28 23.14 -13.88
N ILE A 56 -18.84 22.61 -14.97
CA ILE A 56 -18.53 21.26 -15.45
C ILE A 56 -17.04 21.16 -15.82
N GLU A 57 -16.49 22.14 -16.53
CA GLU A 57 -15.07 22.13 -16.90
C GLU A 57 -14.15 22.29 -15.67
N MET A 58 -14.52 23.12 -14.69
CA MET A 58 -13.79 23.22 -13.43
C MET A 58 -13.77 21.89 -12.67
N LEU A 59 -14.93 21.24 -12.51
CA LEU A 59 -15.04 19.94 -11.85
C LEU A 59 -14.25 18.86 -12.60
N ARG A 60 -14.30 18.87 -13.93
CA ARG A 60 -13.51 17.95 -14.76
C ARG A 60 -12.01 18.12 -14.54
N SER A 61 -11.54 19.37 -14.51
CA SER A 61 -10.14 19.69 -14.24
C SER A 61 -9.72 19.26 -12.83
N GLU A 62 -10.57 19.49 -11.83
CA GLU A 62 -10.31 19.07 -10.45
C GLU A 62 -10.21 17.56 -10.32
N ILE A 63 -11.14 16.81 -10.91
CA ILE A 63 -11.13 15.34 -10.91
C ILE A 63 -9.86 14.82 -11.59
N GLN A 64 -9.45 15.39 -12.72
CA GLN A 64 -8.20 15.00 -13.40
C GLN A 64 -6.98 15.24 -12.50
N ALA A 65 -6.90 16.40 -11.83
CA ALA A 65 -5.82 16.69 -10.90
C ALA A 65 -5.79 15.71 -9.71
N GLN A 66 -6.95 15.36 -9.16
CA GLN A 66 -7.05 14.37 -8.07
C GLN A 66 -6.64 12.97 -8.52
N ILE A 67 -7.01 12.56 -9.74
CA ILE A 67 -6.60 11.27 -10.33
C ILE A 67 -5.08 11.22 -10.49
N GLU A 68 -4.46 12.25 -11.05
CA GLU A 68 -3.00 12.29 -11.23
C GLU A 68 -2.26 12.30 -9.89
N LYS A 69 -2.78 13.04 -8.89
CA LYS A 69 -2.23 13.00 -7.53
C LYS A 69 -2.31 11.60 -6.93
N LEU A 70 -3.48 10.95 -7.00
CA LEU A 70 -3.66 9.59 -6.48
C LEU A 70 -2.73 8.60 -7.19
N ARG A 71 -2.57 8.74 -8.52
CA ARG A 71 -1.66 7.90 -9.31
C ARG A 71 -0.21 8.07 -8.84
N SER A 72 0.23 9.31 -8.64
CA SER A 72 1.56 9.63 -8.12
C SER A 72 1.76 9.05 -6.72
N ASP A 73 0.78 9.22 -5.82
CA ASP A 73 0.85 8.71 -4.45
C ASP A 73 0.95 7.18 -4.41
N VAL A 74 0.13 6.49 -5.22
CA VAL A 74 0.17 5.02 -5.35
C VAL A 74 1.50 4.56 -5.91
N GLN A 75 2.04 5.23 -6.93
CA GLN A 75 3.34 4.88 -7.49
C GLN A 75 4.47 5.04 -6.46
N GLY A 76 4.46 6.14 -5.70
CA GLY A 76 5.42 6.36 -4.61
C GLY A 76 5.33 5.30 -3.50
N GLN A 77 4.11 4.87 -3.14
CA GLN A 77 3.94 3.79 -2.17
C GLN A 77 4.46 2.44 -2.69
N ILE A 78 4.24 2.13 -3.97
CA ILE A 78 4.77 0.91 -4.61
C ILE A 78 6.31 0.92 -4.60
N GLU A 79 6.94 2.05 -4.94
CA GLU A 79 8.38 2.20 -4.93
C GLU A 79 8.97 2.03 -3.52
N LYS A 80 8.34 2.66 -2.52
CA LYS A 80 8.73 2.49 -1.12
C LYS A 80 8.63 1.03 -0.68
N LEU A 81 7.51 0.36 -0.97
CA LEU A 81 7.31 -1.05 -0.61
C LEU A 81 8.36 -1.95 -1.27
N ARG A 82 8.68 -1.72 -2.55
CA ARG A 82 9.75 -2.45 -3.25
C ARG A 82 11.11 -2.25 -2.59
N SER A 83 11.44 -1.01 -2.24
CA SER A 83 12.70 -0.69 -1.55
C SER A 83 12.78 -1.40 -0.18
N ASP A 84 11.70 -1.34 0.61
CA ASP A 84 11.64 -1.98 1.93
C ASP A 84 11.79 -3.51 1.81
N MET A 85 11.10 -4.14 0.84
CA MET A 85 11.24 -5.57 0.57
C MET A 85 12.65 -5.96 0.14
N GLN A 86 13.29 -5.16 -0.73
CA GLN A 86 14.67 -5.40 -1.16
C GLN A 86 15.64 -5.31 0.03
N GLY A 87 15.47 -4.30 0.89
CA GLY A 87 16.25 -4.16 2.12
C GLY A 87 16.10 -5.36 3.07
N GLN A 88 14.87 -5.87 3.24
CA GLN A 88 14.63 -7.07 4.04
C GLN A 88 15.29 -8.32 3.43
N ILE A 89 15.21 -8.51 2.11
CA ILE A 89 15.86 -9.62 1.41
C ILE A 89 17.37 -9.57 1.60
N ASP A 90 17.98 -8.40 1.46
CA ASP A 90 19.42 -8.25 1.63
C ASP A 90 19.84 -8.46 3.09
N GLY A 91 19.04 -7.99 4.05
CA GLY A 91 19.22 -8.30 5.47
C GLY A 91 19.18 -9.80 5.76
N LEU A 92 18.23 -10.54 5.17
CA LEU A 92 18.15 -11.99 5.30
C LEU A 92 19.36 -12.71 4.68
N LYS A 93 19.88 -12.24 3.53
CA LYS A 93 21.10 -12.80 2.93
C LYS A 93 22.32 -12.65 3.83
N VAL A 94 22.45 -11.50 4.52
CA VAL A 94 23.51 -11.28 5.50
C VAL A 94 23.39 -12.28 6.65
N GLN A 95 22.19 -12.41 7.25
CA GLN A 95 21.95 -13.36 8.33
C GLN A 95 22.24 -14.81 7.91
N ILE A 96 21.84 -15.23 6.71
CA ILE A 96 22.15 -16.57 6.17
C ILE A 96 23.66 -16.78 6.05
N THR A 97 24.40 -15.75 5.64
CA THR A 97 25.87 -15.82 5.49
C THR A 97 26.53 -15.97 6.86
N GLU A 98 26.09 -15.18 7.84
CA GLU A 98 26.57 -15.27 9.22
C GLU A 98 26.30 -16.66 9.82
N LEU A 99 25.09 -17.19 9.67
CA LEU A 99 24.75 -18.55 10.12
C LEU A 99 25.62 -19.62 9.46
N LYS A 100 25.95 -19.48 8.17
CA LYS A 100 26.87 -20.41 7.49
C LYS A 100 28.27 -20.37 8.11
N VAL A 101 28.77 -19.19 8.48
CA VAL A 101 30.06 -19.04 9.16
C VAL A 101 30.01 -19.72 10.53
N GLN A 102 28.97 -19.46 11.33
CA GLN A 102 28.80 -20.10 12.65
C GLN A 102 28.73 -21.63 12.54
N ILE A 103 28.02 -22.16 11.53
CA ILE A 103 27.97 -23.61 11.28
C ILE A 103 29.36 -24.17 10.92
N ALA A 104 30.15 -23.45 10.13
CA ALA A 104 31.50 -23.87 9.77
C ALA A 104 32.41 -23.91 11.00
N GLU A 105 32.33 -22.90 11.86
CA GLU A 105 33.07 -22.84 13.12
C GLU A 105 32.70 -23.99 14.06
N LEU A 106 31.40 -24.24 14.26
CA LEU A 106 30.92 -25.36 15.07
C LEU A 106 31.42 -26.72 14.55
N LYS A 107 31.47 -26.91 13.23
CA LYS A 107 32.05 -28.12 12.64
C LYS A 107 33.52 -28.31 13.00
N VAL A 108 34.31 -27.22 12.99
CA VAL A 108 35.73 -27.25 13.40
C VAL A 108 35.83 -27.62 14.88
N GLN A 109 35.05 -26.96 15.75
CA GLN A 109 35.06 -27.26 17.19
C GLN A 109 34.68 -28.72 17.49
N ILE A 110 33.70 -29.28 16.77
CA ILE A 110 33.32 -30.70 16.88
C ILE A 110 34.47 -31.61 16.44
N ALA A 111 35.16 -31.30 15.34
CA ALA A 111 36.28 -32.08 14.85
C ALA A 111 37.44 -32.10 15.86
N GLU A 112 37.77 -30.93 16.43
CA GLU A 112 38.77 -30.84 17.49
C GLU A 112 38.39 -31.63 18.74
N LEU A 113 37.13 -31.53 19.17
CA LEU A 113 36.65 -32.26 20.34
C LEU A 113 36.77 -33.78 20.11
N LYS A 114 36.38 -34.27 18.93
CA LYS A 114 36.55 -35.68 18.54
C LYS A 114 38.01 -36.10 18.57
N ALA A 115 38.92 -35.29 18.02
CA ALA A 115 40.36 -35.57 18.05
C ALA A 115 40.89 -35.65 19.50
N ARG A 116 40.53 -34.67 20.34
CA ARG A 116 40.90 -34.66 21.76
C ARG A 116 40.36 -35.89 22.50
N MET A 117 39.11 -36.27 22.25
CA MET A 117 38.52 -37.48 22.85
C MET A 117 39.24 -38.74 22.41
N ASN A 118 39.53 -38.90 21.11
CA ASN A 118 40.27 -40.05 20.60
C ASN A 118 41.65 -40.19 21.25
N ILE A 119 42.39 -39.09 21.40
CA ILE A 119 43.68 -39.09 22.09
C ILE A 119 43.52 -39.54 23.55
N ARG A 120 42.54 -38.99 24.28
CA ARG A 120 42.28 -39.36 25.68
C ARG A 120 41.88 -40.82 25.84
N PHE A 121 41.00 -41.33 24.98
CA PHE A 121 40.61 -42.74 25.00
C PHE A 121 41.77 -43.67 24.68
N ASN A 122 42.62 -43.30 23.72
CA ASN A 122 43.80 -44.09 23.39
C ASN A 122 44.79 -44.15 24.57
N ILE A 123 45.07 -43.00 25.20
CA ILE A 123 45.92 -42.95 26.41
C ILE A 123 45.30 -43.82 27.52
N LEU A 124 43.99 -43.70 27.75
CA LEU A 124 43.30 -44.50 28.76
C LEU A 124 43.43 -45.99 28.46
N TYR A 125 43.20 -46.40 27.22
CA TYR A 125 43.33 -47.80 26.78
C TYR A 125 44.74 -48.35 27.00
N VAL A 126 45.78 -47.58 26.65
CA VAL A 126 47.18 -47.98 26.87
C VAL A 126 47.48 -48.11 28.36
N VAL A 127 47.08 -47.14 29.18
CA VAL A 127 47.35 -47.15 30.63
C VAL A 127 46.60 -48.29 31.32
N THR A 128 45.33 -48.54 30.98
CA THR A 128 44.58 -49.67 31.55
C THR A 128 45.17 -51.00 31.12
N GLY A 129 45.57 -51.14 29.85
CA GLY A 129 46.27 -52.32 29.35
C GLY A 129 47.57 -52.61 30.09
N LEU A 130 48.44 -51.60 30.24
CA LEU A 130 49.69 -51.71 31.01
C LEU A 130 49.43 -52.06 32.49
N SER A 131 48.41 -51.46 33.10
CA SER A 131 48.01 -51.75 34.47
C SER A 131 47.57 -53.21 34.63
N LEU A 132 46.73 -53.73 33.72
CA LEU A 132 46.29 -55.12 33.74
C LEU A 132 47.45 -56.10 33.58
N VAL A 133 48.39 -55.83 32.66
CA VAL A 133 49.61 -56.64 32.50
C VAL A 133 50.43 -56.64 33.78
N LEU A 134 50.65 -55.46 34.39
CA LEU A 134 51.38 -55.33 35.65
C LEU A 134 50.72 -56.17 36.75
N HIS A 135 49.40 -56.03 36.97
CA HIS A 135 48.66 -56.82 37.96
C HIS A 135 48.76 -58.32 37.71
N GLY A 136 48.69 -58.75 36.45
CA GLY A 136 48.90 -60.16 36.07
C GLY A 136 50.28 -60.68 36.48
N VAL A 137 51.34 -59.89 36.26
CA VAL A 137 52.70 -60.23 36.71
C VAL A 137 52.78 -60.28 38.23
N THR A 138 52.22 -59.30 38.95
CA THR A 138 52.25 -59.26 40.42
C THR A 138 51.55 -60.48 41.02
N LEU A 139 50.37 -60.85 40.49
CA LEU A 139 49.64 -62.04 40.91
C LEU A 139 50.41 -63.33 40.61
N GLY A 140 51.06 -63.44 39.44
CA GLY A 140 51.90 -64.59 39.08
C GLY A 140 53.10 -64.76 40.01
N VAL A 141 53.77 -63.65 40.37
CA VAL A 141 54.87 -63.66 41.35
C VAL A 141 54.36 -64.07 42.74
N LEU A 142 53.23 -63.51 43.17
CA LEU A 142 52.61 -63.87 44.46
C LEU A 142 52.27 -65.36 44.53
N PHE A 143 51.65 -65.92 43.48
CA PHE A 143 51.35 -67.35 43.39
C PHE A 143 52.61 -68.22 43.48
N LYS A 144 53.69 -67.82 42.80
CA LYS A 144 54.98 -68.51 42.84
C LYS A 144 55.66 -68.46 44.21
N ILE A 145 55.47 -67.38 44.98
CA ILE A 145 55.96 -67.28 46.35
C ILE A 145 55.11 -68.15 47.28
N LEU A 146 53.77 -68.07 47.18
CA LEU A 146 52.84 -68.84 48.00
C LEU A 146 53.01 -70.35 47.81
N SER A 147 53.30 -70.82 46.59
CA SER A 147 53.54 -72.24 46.31
C SER A 147 54.87 -72.79 46.87
N ARG A 148 55.72 -71.93 47.44
CA ARG A 148 56.99 -72.29 48.07
C ARG A 148 56.99 -72.12 49.59
N LEU A 149 55.89 -71.65 50.18
CA LEU A 149 55.75 -71.59 51.64
C LEU A 149 55.51 -73.01 52.18
N PRO A 150 56.14 -73.38 53.31
CA PRO A 150 55.95 -74.67 53.96
C PRO A 150 54.54 -74.85 54.55
#